data_AF-A0A392V6R7-F1
#
_entry.id   AF-A0A392V6R7-F1
#
_cell.length_a   1.000
_cell.length_b   1.000
_cell.length_c   1.000
_cell.angle_alpha   90.00
_cell.angle_beta   90.00
_cell.angle_gamma   90.00
#
_symmetry.space_group_name_H-M   'P 1'
#
loop_
_entity.id
_entity.type
_entity.pdbx_description
1 polymer ?
#
loop_
_entity_poly.entity_id
_entity_poly.type
_entity_poly.pdbx_seq_one_letter_code
_entity_poly.pdbx_strand_id
1 'polypeptide(L)' 'MLILPNAKEPFVLYCDASKMGLGGVLMQKGRMVDYASRQLKTHDKNYPTHDLELAVVV' A
#
# COMPACT_ATOMS: atom_id res chain seq x y z
N MET A 1 -0.33 -6.74 15.96
CA MET A 1 -0.99 -8.05 15.88
C MET A 1 -1.87 -8.03 14.64
N LEU A 2 -1.48 -8.79 13.60
CA LEU A 2 -2.27 -8.92 12.37
C LEU A 2 -3.48 -9.82 12.65
N ILE A 3 -4.64 -9.48 12.09
CA ILE A 3 -5.85 -10.29 12.22
C ILE A 3 -6.09 -11.13 10.97
N LEU A 4 -6.75 -12.27 11.13
CA LEU A 4 -7.17 -13.07 9.98
C LEU A 4 -8.16 -12.27 9.11
N PRO A 5 -7.98 -12.26 7.78
CA PRO A 5 -8.88 -11.57 6.87
C PRO A 5 -10.27 -12.22 6.92
N ASN A 6 -11.31 -11.41 7.01
CA ASN A 6 -12.68 -11.87 6.88
C ASN A 6 -13.21 -11.52 5.48
N ALA A 7 -13.41 -12.52 4.63
CA ALA A 7 -13.89 -12.33 3.26
C ALA A 7 -15.31 -11.73 3.16
N LYS A 8 -16.09 -11.71 4.25
CA LYS A 8 -17.44 -11.14 4.30
C LYS A 8 -17.46 -9.65 4.65
N GLU A 9 -16.33 -9.08 5.04
CA GLU A 9 -16.23 -7.71 5.50
C GLU A 9 -15.48 -6.86 4.47
N PRO A 10 -15.86 -5.59 4.31
CA PRO A 10 -15.15 -4.70 3.39
C PRO A 10 -13.72 -4.47 3.88
N PHE A 11 -12.79 -4.53 2.93
CA PHE A 11 -11.40 -4.16 3.16
C PHE A 11 -11.22 -2.67 2.85
N VAL A 12 -10.39 -2.01 3.65
CA VAL A 12 -9.91 -0.66 3.37
C VAL A 12 -8.41 -0.75 3.13
N LEU A 13 -7.99 -0.38 1.92
CA LEU A 13 -6.59 -0.29 1.56
C LEU A 13 -6.13 1.16 1.72
N TYR A 14 -5.11 1.36 2.55
CA TYR A 14 -4.42 2.63 2.69
C TYR A 14 -3.08 2.51 1.99
N CYS A 15 -2.86 3.31 0.96
CA CYS A 15 -1.58 3.36 0.28
C CYS A 15 -0.87 4.68 0.56
N ASP A 16 0.44 4.59 0.77
CA ASP A 16 1.34 5.73 0.87
C ASP A 16 2.47 5.57 -0.15
N ALA A 17 2.80 6.67 -0.83
CA ALA A 17 3.81 6.71 -1.85
C ALA A 17 4.86 7.75 -1.49
N SER A 18 6.12 7.34 -1.47
CA SER A 18 7.25 8.23 -1.25
C SER A 18 8.29 8.04 -2.35
N LYS A 19 9.24 8.97 -2.47
CA LYS A 19 10.40 8.83 -3.37
C LYS A 19 11.32 7.65 -3.02
N MET A 20 11.13 7.00 -1.87
CA MET A 20 11.96 5.87 -1.43
C MET A 20 11.26 4.52 -1.62
N GLY A 21 9.93 4.49 -1.59
CA GLY A 21 9.16 3.26 -1.50
C GLY A 21 7.67 3.50 -1.55
N LEU A 22 6.95 2.45 -1.90
CA LEU A 22 5.50 2.36 -1.86
C LEU A 22 5.11 1.46 -0.68
N GLY A 23 4.15 1.91 0.11
CA GLY A 23 3.58 1.17 1.23
C GLY A 23 2.08 1.04 1.07
N GLY A 24 1.53 -0.07 1.53
CA GLY A 24 0.12 -0.39 1.53
C GLY A 24 -0.25 -1.13 2.81
N VAL A 25 -1.29 -0.66 3.50
CA VAL A 25 -1.85 -1.30 4.68
C VAL A 25 -3.27 -1.72 4.38
N LEU A 26 -3.56 -3.01 4.59
CA LEU A 26 -4.91 -3.55 4.50
C LEU A 26 -5.54 -3.54 5.89
N MET A 27 -6.70 -2.90 6.03
CA MET A 27 -7.43 -2.82 7.28
C MET A 27 -8.87 -3.31 7.16
N GLN A 28 -9.38 -3.90 8.25
CA GLN A 28 -10.78 -4.27 8.42
C GLN A 28 -11.26 -3.87 9.80
N LYS A 29 -12.37 -3.13 9.87
CA LYS A 29 -12.97 -2.65 11.14
C LYS A 29 -11.95 -2.00 12.08
N GLY A 30 -11.04 -1.19 11.54
CA GLY A 30 -9.98 -0.51 12.30
C GLY A 30 -8.84 -1.41 12.79
N ARG A 31 -8.77 -2.67 12.32
CA ARG A 31 -7.68 -3.60 12.63
C ARG A 31 -6.86 -3.91 11.39
N MET A 32 -5.56 -4.04 11.58
CA MET A 32 -4.60 -4.32 10.51
C MET A 32 -4.63 -5.80 10.14
N VAL A 33 -4.92 -6.07 8.87
CA VAL A 33 -5.00 -7.43 8.31
C VAL A 33 -3.67 -7.81 7.69
N ASP A 34 -3.10 -6.91 6.88
CA ASP A 34 -1.84 -7.17 6.18
C ASP A 34 -1.09 -5.87 5.84
N TYR A 35 0.20 -6.01 5.55
CA TYR A 35 1.07 -4.93 5.09
C TYR A 35 1.88 -5.38 3.89
N ALA A 36 1.79 -4.60 2.81
CA ALA A 36 2.64 -4.75 1.66
C ALA A 36 3.49 -3.49 1.50
N SER A 37 4.79 -3.65 1.27
CA SER A 37 5.61 -2.53 0.83
C SER A 37 6.66 -2.99 -0.15
N ARG A 38 7.00 -2.12 -1.10
CA ARG A 38 8.13 -2.35 -2.00
C ARG A 38 9.00 -1.10 -2.06
N GLN A 39 10.30 -1.29 -2.03
CA GLN A 39 11.22 -0.20 -2.33
C GLN A 39 11.14 0.14 -3.82
N LEU A 40 11.20 1.44 -4.12
CA LEU A 40 11.27 1.91 -5.49
C LEU A 40 12.67 1.66 -6.04
N LYS A 41 12.74 1.08 -7.24
CA LYS A 41 14.01 0.91 -7.94
C LYS A 41 14.53 2.28 -8.38
N THR A 42 15.82 2.40 -8.64
CA THR A 42 16.46 3.69 -9.01
C THR A 42 15.78 4.37 -10.20
N HIS A 43 15.23 3.60 -11.15
CA HIS A 43 14.45 4.15 -12.27
C HIS A 43 13.09 4.69 -11.84
N ASP A 44 12.46 4.08 -10.82
CA ASP A 44 11.16 4.52 -10.33
C ASP A 44 11.26 5.81 -9.52
N LYS A 45 12.37 6.00 -8.79
CA LYS A 45 12.60 7.21 -7.97
C LYS A 45 12.68 8.50 -8.78
N ASN A 46 12.92 8.39 -10.09
CA ASN A 46 12.97 9.52 -10.99
C ASN A 46 11.58 9.96 -11.48
N TYR A 47 10.54 9.14 -11.30
CA TYR A 47 9.18 9.55 -11.63
C TYR A 47 8.66 10.55 -10.60
N PRO A 48 7.86 11.54 -11.05
CA PRO A 48 7.11 12.40 -10.15
C PRO A 48 6.27 11.60 -9.17
N THR A 49 6.09 12.10 -7.94
CA THR A 49 5.27 11.43 -6.91
C THR A 49 3.83 11.14 -7.40
N HIS A 50 3.26 11.97 -8.27
CA HIS A 50 1.93 11.74 -8.85
C HIS A 50 1.86 10.51 -9.77
N ASP A 51 2.94 10.19 -10.49
CA ASP A 51 3.02 8.99 -11.34
C ASP A 51 3.27 7.74 -10.49
N LEU A 52 4.00 7.90 -9.38
CA LEU A 52 4.22 6.84 -8.41
C LEU A 52 2.94 6.44 -7.68
N GLU A 53 2.06 7.39 -7.38
CA GLU A 53 0.73 7.12 -6.84
C GLU A 53 -0.16 6.33 -7.82
N LEU A 54 -0.06 6.59 -9.13
CA LEU A 54 -0.78 5.84 -10.14
C LEU A 54 -0.30 4.38 -10.22
N ALA A 55 1.00 4.15 -10.08
CA ALA A 55 1.62 2.82 -10.13
C ALA A 55 1.30 1.93 -8.91
N VAL A 56 0.72 2.51 -7.85
CA VAL A 56 0.25 1.80 -6.66
C VAL A 56 -1.12 1.16 -6.89
N VAL A 57 -1.90 1.65 -7.85
CA VAL A 57 -3.23 1.14 -8.18
C VAL A 57 -3.12 0.14 -9.35
N VAL A 58 -2.53 -1.04 -9.09
CA VAL A 58 -2.53 -2.19 -10.03
C VAL A 58 -2.79 -3.48 -9.29
#